data_AF-A0A7X7DFX7-F1
#
_entry.id   AF-A0A7X7DFX7-F1
#
_cell.length_a   1.000
_cell.length_b   1.000
_cell.length_c   1.000
_cell.angle_alpha   90.00
_cell.angle_beta   90.00
_cell.angle_gamma   90.00
#
_symmetry.space_group_name_H-M   'P 1'
#
loop_
_entity.id
_entity.type
_entity.pdbx_description
1 polymer ?
#
loop_
_entity_poly.entity_id
_entity_poly.type
_entity_poly.pdbx_seq_one_letter_code
_entity_poly.pdbx_strand_id
1 'polypeptide(L)'
;MSVPRTAAHKIPGLAPGIFFFGLSLAAAAAPLDLAVDLFAEGQWAAARTEARRVQTHAVAAEADRARLLAAISALRLNPGDESARADLAALWQAPAADLETRCMAAYEFGLADWAAGGAQAPAALEFAFLQTRQVPLFWRAGCSLYFYLKADRRLRKEKAAVWQSLQSCRDAWPLEVWRECRPRRPAGHSLGSRPGKWIVQFYRAQIAPAIGARCDLEPSCSEYFQQASRAHGLLGIPLMADRFVREPSVVAAKEKPVEMPGGGIRYADPVSDHDFWLKGTP
;
A
#
# COMPACT_ATOMS: atom_id res chain seq x y z
N MET A 1 30.12 -11.08 17.24
CA MET A 1 29.11 -10.11 17.71
C MET A 1 28.27 -9.71 16.51
N SER A 2 27.10 -10.33 16.37
CA SER A 2 26.29 -10.31 15.16
C SER A 2 24.84 -10.10 15.57
N VAL A 3 24.34 -8.88 15.36
CA VAL A 3 22.96 -8.48 15.65
C VAL A 3 22.04 -9.13 14.61
N PRO A 4 21.02 -9.92 14.99
CA PRO A 4 20.06 -10.42 14.03
C PRO A 4 19.12 -9.28 13.63
N ARG A 5 19.10 -9.00 12.32
CA ARG A 5 18.20 -8.03 11.68
C ARG A 5 16.75 -8.47 11.85
N THR A 6 15.94 -7.64 12.51
CA THR A 6 14.48 -7.73 12.55
C THR A 6 13.92 -7.66 11.14
N ALA A 7 13.16 -8.67 10.74
CA ALA A 7 12.51 -8.75 9.45
C ALA A 7 11.44 -7.65 9.34
N ALA A 8 11.71 -6.62 8.53
CA ALA A 8 10.75 -5.59 8.20
C ALA A 8 9.49 -6.23 7.56
N HIS A 9 8.33 -5.94 8.14
CA HIS A 9 7.03 -6.22 7.53
C HIS A 9 6.96 -5.53 6.17
N LYS A 10 7.05 -6.31 5.09
CA LYS A 10 6.87 -5.83 3.73
C LYS A 10 5.40 -5.50 3.52
N ILE A 11 5.08 -4.20 3.46
CA ILE A 11 3.89 -3.70 2.78
C ILE A 11 4.08 -4.06 1.29
N PRO A 12 3.29 -4.97 0.69
CA PRO A 12 3.58 -5.49 -0.62
C PRO A 12 2.90 -4.60 -1.67
N GLY A 13 3.56 -3.49 -1.98
CA GLY A 13 3.21 -2.56 -3.04
C GLY A 13 4.28 -1.48 -3.12
N LEU A 14 5.41 -1.82 -3.77
CA LEU A 14 6.54 -1.00 -4.22
C LEU A 14 7.80 -1.84 -4.04
N ALA A 15 8.39 -2.25 -5.16
CA ALA A 15 9.80 -2.60 -5.16
C ALA A 15 10.59 -1.33 -4.77
N PRO A 16 11.55 -1.41 -3.84
CA PRO A 16 12.46 -0.30 -3.56
C PRO A 16 13.40 -0.17 -4.76
N GLY A 17 13.43 1.01 -5.40
CA GLY A 17 14.29 1.30 -6.55
C GLY A 17 13.90 0.53 -7.82
N ILE A 18 13.81 1.13 -9.00
CA ILE A 18 14.96 1.64 -9.74
C ILE A 18 14.54 2.63 -10.85
N PHE A 19 13.26 3.00 -10.98
CA PHE A 19 12.80 3.82 -12.12
C PHE A 19 11.92 5.01 -11.73
N PHE A 20 12.36 5.75 -10.71
CA PHE A 20 12.01 7.16 -10.47
C PHE A 20 13.10 8.10 -11.06
N PHE A 21 13.88 7.61 -12.03
CA PHE A 21 14.94 8.38 -12.69
C PHE A 21 14.36 9.16 -13.87
N GLY A 22 13.83 10.34 -13.57
CA GLY A 22 13.42 11.33 -14.56
C GLY A 22 13.58 12.78 -14.08
N LEU A 23 14.26 13.01 -12.95
CA LEU A 23 14.48 14.34 -12.38
C LEU A 23 15.96 14.77 -12.36
N SER A 24 16.88 13.96 -12.87
CA SER A 24 18.32 14.30 -12.82
C SER A 24 18.77 15.07 -14.07
N LEU A 25 18.96 16.38 -13.95
CA LEU A 25 20.02 17.13 -14.65
C LEU A 25 20.13 18.58 -14.12
N ALA A 26 21.14 18.81 -13.26
CA ALA A 26 22.15 19.88 -13.32
C ALA A 26 22.63 20.34 -11.93
N ALA A 27 23.80 19.82 -11.53
CA ALA A 27 24.91 20.36 -10.70
C ALA A 27 24.77 21.58 -9.75
N ALA A 28 23.59 21.88 -9.23
CA ALA A 28 23.37 22.55 -7.96
C ALA A 28 22.34 21.69 -7.23
N ALA A 29 22.52 21.38 -5.94
CA ALA A 29 21.53 20.60 -5.20
C ALA A 29 20.17 21.32 -5.33
N ALA A 30 19.27 20.76 -6.14
CA ALA A 30 17.98 21.36 -6.36
C ALA A 30 17.25 21.31 -5.01
N PRO A 31 16.48 22.35 -4.64
CA PRO A 31 15.73 22.38 -3.39
C PRO A 31 14.98 21.07 -3.10
N LEU A 32 14.53 20.35 -4.14
CA LEU A 32 13.79 19.10 -4.05
C LEU A 32 14.61 17.82 -3.89
N ASP A 33 15.93 17.83 -4.10
CA ASP A 33 16.77 16.61 -4.15
C ASP A 33 16.68 15.79 -2.86
N LEU A 34 16.76 16.45 -1.69
CA LEU A 34 16.63 15.79 -0.40
C LEU A 34 15.27 15.08 -0.24
N ALA A 35 14.19 15.70 -0.71
CA ALA A 35 12.87 15.08 -0.63
C ALA A 35 12.78 13.84 -1.54
N VAL A 36 13.44 13.88 -2.70
CA VAL A 36 13.50 12.74 -3.64
C VAL A 36 14.30 11.58 -3.04
N ASP A 37 15.45 11.87 -2.42
CA ASP A 37 16.27 10.85 -1.76
C ASP A 37 15.52 10.19 -0.60
N LEU A 38 14.91 11.00 0.28
CA LEU A 38 14.06 10.50 1.38
C LEU A 38 12.89 9.64 0.85
N PHE A 39 12.31 10.03 -0.29
CA PHE A 39 11.24 9.25 -0.91
C PHE A 39 11.75 7.90 -1.42
N ALA A 40 12.90 7.88 -2.09
CA ALA A 40 13.55 6.68 -2.62
C ALA A 40 13.96 5.70 -1.50
N GLU A 41 14.37 6.23 -0.34
CA GLU A 41 14.69 5.46 0.86
C GLU A 41 13.46 4.92 1.60
N GLY A 42 12.25 5.31 1.19
CA GLY A 42 11.00 4.91 1.84
C GLY A 42 10.64 5.75 3.06
N GLN A 43 11.36 6.84 3.33
CA GLN A 43 11.09 7.77 4.42
C GLN A 43 9.96 8.76 4.04
N TRP A 44 8.78 8.24 3.68
CA TRP A 44 7.70 9.04 3.07
C TRP A 44 7.19 10.20 3.95
N ALA A 45 7.22 10.05 5.28
CA ALA A 45 6.85 11.14 6.18
C ALA A 45 7.85 12.30 6.11
N ALA A 46 9.15 12.00 6.10
CA ALA A 46 10.21 12.99 5.98
C ALA A 46 10.21 13.62 4.58
N ALA A 47 10.07 12.80 3.52
CA ALA A 47 9.95 13.26 2.14
C ALA A 47 8.77 14.22 1.95
N ARG A 48 7.61 13.93 2.56
CA ARG A 48 6.43 14.81 2.52
C ARG A 48 6.71 16.17 3.18
N THR A 49 7.32 16.15 4.36
CA THR A 49 7.65 17.38 5.10
C THR A 49 8.62 18.24 4.30
N GLU A 50 9.68 17.63 3.76
CA GLU A 50 10.67 18.35 2.98
C GLU A 50 10.10 18.90 1.67
N ALA A 51 9.29 18.11 0.96
CA ALA A 51 8.60 18.57 -0.24
C ALA A 51 7.68 19.77 0.04
N ARG A 52 6.96 19.79 1.18
CA ARG A 52 6.14 20.96 1.57
C ARG A 52 6.98 22.18 1.93
N ARG A 53 8.15 21.98 2.54
CA ARG A 53 9.11 23.07 2.81
C ARG A 53 9.53 23.71 1.49
N VAL A 54 9.95 22.90 0.51
CA VAL A 54 10.35 23.36 -0.83
C VAL A 54 9.20 24.08 -1.53
N GLN A 55 7.99 23.52 -1.49
CA GLN A 55 6.81 24.11 -2.11
C GLN A 55 6.56 25.57 -1.68
N THR A 56 6.86 25.90 -0.43
CA THR A 56 6.65 27.26 0.12
C THR A 56 7.67 28.27 -0.39
N HIS A 57 8.86 27.82 -0.76
CA HIS A 57 10.01 28.68 -1.08
C HIS A 57 10.42 28.64 -2.56
N ALA A 58 9.87 27.72 -3.35
CA ALA A 58 10.27 27.46 -4.72
C ALA A 58 9.48 28.29 -5.76
N VAL A 59 10.06 28.43 -6.94
CA VAL A 59 9.38 28.96 -8.13
C VAL A 59 8.27 28.01 -8.59
N ALA A 60 7.27 28.52 -9.33
CA ALA A 60 6.04 27.79 -9.66
C ALA A 60 6.25 26.35 -10.18
N ALA A 61 7.15 26.15 -11.15
CA ALA A 61 7.39 24.82 -11.73
C ALA A 61 7.99 23.81 -10.73
N GLU A 62 8.83 24.29 -9.81
CA GLU A 62 9.42 23.45 -8.76
C GLU A 62 8.46 23.25 -7.59
N ALA A 63 7.64 24.26 -7.27
CA ALA A 63 6.55 24.15 -6.30
C ALA A 63 5.53 23.08 -6.74
N ASP A 64 5.23 22.96 -8.04
CA ASP A 64 4.36 21.92 -8.58
C ASP A 64 4.96 20.51 -8.43
N ARG A 65 6.26 20.36 -8.68
CA ARG A 65 6.98 19.08 -8.47
C ARG A 65 7.04 18.71 -6.98
N ALA A 66 7.24 19.70 -6.12
CA ALA A 66 7.22 19.52 -4.68
C ALA A 66 5.81 19.14 -4.18
N ARG A 67 4.76 19.77 -4.71
CA ARG A 67 3.37 19.42 -4.44
C ARG A 67 3.06 17.97 -4.85
N LEU A 68 3.48 17.58 -6.05
CA LEU A 68 3.36 16.21 -6.55
C LEU A 68 3.99 15.22 -5.57
N LEU A 69 5.27 15.43 -5.21
CA LEU A 69 6.00 14.52 -4.33
C LEU A 69 5.38 14.45 -2.93
N ALA A 70 4.90 15.57 -2.38
CA ALA A 70 4.20 15.62 -1.11
C ALA A 70 2.89 14.81 -1.15
N ALA A 71 2.11 14.92 -2.22
CA ALA A 71 0.85 14.19 -2.39
C ALA A 71 1.08 12.68 -2.59
N ILE A 72 2.07 12.29 -3.40
CA ILE A 72 2.44 10.87 -3.56
C ILE A 72 2.90 10.30 -2.22
N SER A 73 3.77 11.00 -1.49
CA SER A 73 4.25 10.58 -0.18
C SER A 73 3.11 10.41 0.82
N ALA A 74 2.11 11.30 0.80
CA ALA A 74 0.92 11.18 1.62
C ALA A 74 0.09 9.93 1.29
N LEU A 75 -0.09 9.61 0.00
CA LEU A 75 -0.76 8.38 -0.42
C LEU A 75 0.03 7.11 -0.09
N ARG A 76 1.37 7.17 -0.03
CA ARG A 76 2.18 6.04 0.45
C ARG A 76 1.99 5.79 1.95
N LEU A 77 1.80 6.84 2.75
CA LEU A 77 1.51 6.73 4.19
C LEU A 77 0.07 6.29 4.45
N ASN A 78 -0.88 6.84 3.69
CA ASN A 78 -2.30 6.55 3.80
C ASN A 78 -2.93 6.53 2.40
N PRO A 79 -3.16 5.35 1.80
CA PRO A 79 -3.77 5.23 0.47
C PRO A 79 -5.18 5.86 0.36
N GLY A 80 -5.86 6.09 1.48
CA GLY A 80 -7.17 6.74 1.56
C GLY A 80 -7.12 8.25 1.79
N ASP A 81 -5.95 8.90 1.74
CA ASP A 81 -5.82 10.35 1.96
C ASP A 81 -6.53 11.14 0.84
N GLU A 82 -7.72 11.66 1.15
CA GLU A 82 -8.56 12.39 0.21
C GLU A 82 -7.95 13.74 -0.20
N SER A 83 -7.23 14.39 0.72
CA SER A 83 -6.55 15.66 0.45
C SER A 83 -5.43 15.46 -0.55
N ALA A 84 -4.63 14.40 -0.38
CA ALA A 84 -3.57 14.07 -1.32
C ALA A 84 -4.13 13.72 -2.71
N ARG A 85 -5.24 12.97 -2.77
CA ARG A 85 -5.93 12.68 -4.03
C ARG A 85 -6.48 13.95 -4.70
N ALA A 86 -7.07 14.87 -3.92
CA ALA A 86 -7.55 16.15 -4.44
C ALA A 86 -6.40 17.04 -4.95
N ASP A 87 -5.26 17.03 -4.28
CA ASP A 87 -4.06 17.74 -4.73
C ASP A 87 -3.56 17.22 -6.08
N LEU A 88 -3.48 15.89 -6.26
CA LEU A 88 -3.13 15.30 -7.54
C LEU A 88 -4.15 15.66 -8.63
N ALA A 89 -5.45 15.61 -8.30
CA ALA A 89 -6.53 15.97 -9.21
C ALA A 89 -6.38 17.40 -9.73
N ALA A 90 -6.16 18.35 -8.83
CA ALA A 90 -5.93 19.74 -9.17
C ALA A 90 -4.67 19.92 -10.03
N LEU A 91 -3.59 19.19 -9.71
CA LEU A 91 -2.31 19.33 -10.38
C LEU A 91 -2.36 18.83 -11.83
N TRP A 92 -2.97 17.69 -12.13
CA TRP A 92 -3.02 17.20 -13.52
C TRP A 92 -3.94 18.04 -14.42
N GLN A 93 -4.95 18.67 -13.82
CA GLN A 93 -5.87 19.58 -14.50
C GLN A 93 -5.30 21.00 -14.69
N ALA A 94 -4.21 21.36 -14.00
CA ALA A 94 -3.61 22.69 -14.07
C ALA A 94 -2.84 22.90 -15.39
N PRO A 95 -3.31 23.74 -16.33
CA PRO A 95 -2.66 23.90 -17.63
C PRO A 95 -1.29 24.58 -17.55
N ALA A 96 -1.06 25.36 -16.49
CA ALA A 96 0.18 26.08 -16.24
C ALA A 96 1.31 25.18 -15.71
N ALA A 97 0.99 23.99 -15.18
CA ALA A 97 1.98 23.06 -14.67
C ALA A 97 2.71 22.34 -15.81
N ASP A 98 3.97 21.98 -15.56
CA ASP A 98 4.81 21.19 -16.48
C ASP A 98 4.12 19.88 -16.90
N LEU A 99 4.25 19.51 -18.18
CA LEU A 99 3.50 18.39 -18.77
C LEU A 99 3.82 17.06 -18.08
N GLU A 100 5.08 16.79 -17.77
CA GLU A 100 5.47 15.54 -17.11
C GLU A 100 4.98 15.48 -15.66
N THR A 101 5.01 16.62 -14.95
CA THR A 101 4.41 16.74 -13.62
C THR A 101 2.91 16.43 -13.68
N ARG A 102 2.19 16.94 -14.68
CA ARG A 102 0.77 16.65 -14.88
C ARG A 102 0.51 15.19 -15.24
N CYS A 103 1.34 14.59 -16.10
CA CYS A 103 1.21 13.18 -16.47
C CYS A 103 1.43 12.26 -15.26
N MET A 104 2.44 12.54 -14.44
CA MET A 104 2.70 11.78 -13.22
C MET A 104 1.57 11.97 -12.20
N ALA A 105 1.08 13.20 -12.03
CA ALA A 105 -0.07 13.49 -11.19
C ALA A 105 -1.33 12.74 -11.65
N ALA A 106 -1.60 12.70 -12.96
CA ALA A 106 -2.73 11.98 -13.54
C ALA A 106 -2.61 10.47 -13.34
N TYR A 107 -1.40 9.91 -13.49
CA TYR A 107 -1.14 8.50 -13.24
C TYR A 107 -1.41 8.12 -11.77
N GLU A 108 -0.80 8.83 -10.82
CA GLU A 108 -0.96 8.56 -9.38
C GLU A 108 -2.40 8.83 -8.92
N PHE A 109 -3.03 9.90 -9.40
CA PHE A 109 -4.46 10.16 -9.16
C PHE A 109 -5.31 9.03 -9.71
N GLY A 110 -5.06 8.58 -10.94
CA GLY A 110 -5.85 7.53 -11.58
C GLY A 110 -5.78 6.19 -10.83
N LEU A 111 -4.62 5.85 -10.27
CA LEU A 111 -4.49 4.69 -9.39
C LEU A 111 -5.24 4.86 -8.07
N ALA A 112 -5.12 6.02 -7.42
CA ALA A 112 -5.78 6.31 -6.15
C ALA A 112 -7.32 6.38 -6.30
N ASP A 113 -7.79 6.98 -7.39
CA ASP A 113 -9.22 7.06 -7.74
C ASP A 113 -9.77 5.67 -8.05
N TRP A 114 -9.03 4.85 -8.83
CA TRP A 114 -9.43 3.47 -9.09
C TRP A 114 -9.53 2.64 -7.80
N ALA A 115 -8.54 2.75 -6.92
CA ALA A 115 -8.56 2.05 -5.63
C ALA A 115 -9.72 2.49 -4.73
N ALA A 116 -10.15 3.75 -4.83
CA ALA A 116 -11.29 4.30 -4.12
C ALA A 116 -12.65 4.03 -4.80
N GLY A 117 -12.67 3.40 -5.97
CA GLY A 117 -13.90 3.17 -6.76
C GLY A 117 -14.44 4.44 -7.42
N GLY A 118 -13.59 5.44 -7.65
CA GLY A 118 -13.92 6.67 -8.35
C GLY A 118 -14.05 6.48 -9.87
N ALA A 119 -14.66 7.48 -10.51
CA ALA A 119 -15.02 7.44 -11.93
C ALA A 119 -14.03 8.18 -12.85
N GLN A 120 -13.06 8.92 -12.29
CA GLN A 120 -12.13 9.75 -13.06
C GLN A 120 -10.84 9.01 -13.45
N ALA A 121 -10.56 7.87 -12.82
CA ALA A 121 -9.44 7.00 -13.12
C ALA A 121 -9.15 6.78 -14.61
N PRO A 122 -10.13 6.41 -15.47
CA PRO A 122 -9.84 6.15 -16.87
C PRO A 122 -9.42 7.40 -17.64
N ALA A 123 -9.99 8.57 -17.32
CA ALA A 123 -9.62 9.82 -17.98
C ALA A 123 -8.19 10.24 -17.60
N ALA A 124 -7.82 10.11 -16.33
CA ALA A 124 -6.50 10.46 -15.84
C ALA A 124 -5.41 9.51 -16.36
N LEU A 125 -5.66 8.20 -16.34
CA LEU A 125 -4.72 7.20 -16.88
C LEU A 125 -4.56 7.35 -18.40
N GLU A 126 -5.62 7.67 -19.13
CA GLU A 126 -5.55 7.97 -20.56
C GLU A 126 -4.75 9.24 -20.85
N PHE A 127 -4.95 10.30 -20.07
CA PHE A 127 -4.14 11.52 -20.18
C PHE A 127 -2.65 11.20 -20.00
N ALA A 128 -2.28 10.48 -18.94
CA ALA A 128 -0.89 10.08 -18.69
C ALA A 128 -0.32 9.23 -19.84
N PHE A 129 -1.09 8.27 -20.35
CA PHE A 129 -0.68 7.38 -21.44
C PHE A 129 -0.44 8.12 -22.76
N LEU A 130 -1.32 9.07 -23.12
CA LEU A 130 -1.26 9.75 -24.41
C LEU A 130 -0.30 10.94 -24.43
N GLN A 131 -0.01 11.55 -23.28
CA GLN A 131 0.69 12.84 -23.21
C GLN A 131 2.14 12.76 -22.69
N THR A 132 2.49 11.73 -21.91
CA THR A 132 3.85 11.63 -21.37
C THR A 132 4.88 11.35 -22.46
N ARG A 133 6.05 11.97 -22.32
CA ARG A 133 7.25 11.69 -23.14
C ARG A 133 8.20 10.73 -22.43
N GLN A 134 7.94 10.40 -21.18
CA GLN A 134 8.77 9.49 -20.40
C GLN A 134 8.34 8.04 -20.65
N VAL A 135 9.24 7.27 -21.27
CA VAL A 135 9.02 5.85 -21.59
C VAL A 135 8.55 5.02 -20.38
N PRO A 136 9.14 5.16 -19.16
CA PRO A 136 8.69 4.40 -18.00
C PRO A 136 7.24 4.74 -17.58
N LEU A 137 6.87 6.01 -17.65
CA LEU A 137 5.51 6.45 -17.30
C LEU A 137 4.50 6.03 -18.37
N PHE A 138 4.89 6.12 -19.65
CA PHE A 138 4.09 5.64 -20.78
C PHE A 138 3.69 4.17 -20.61
N TRP A 139 4.65 3.29 -20.31
CA TRP A 139 4.37 1.87 -20.09
C TRP A 139 3.46 1.63 -18.89
N ARG A 140 3.72 2.30 -17.76
CA ARG A 140 2.92 2.14 -16.54
C ARG A 140 1.48 2.64 -16.71
N ALA A 141 1.31 3.82 -17.28
CA ALA A 141 -0.01 4.39 -17.55
C ALA A 141 -0.80 3.51 -18.52
N GLY A 142 -0.17 3.09 -19.62
CA GLY A 142 -0.78 2.18 -20.60
C GLY A 142 -1.17 0.84 -19.99
N CYS A 143 -0.28 0.21 -19.23
CA CYS A 143 -0.55 -1.09 -18.61
C CYS A 143 -1.67 -1.01 -17.56
N SER A 144 -1.67 0.02 -16.70
CA SER A 144 -2.74 0.27 -15.73
C SER A 144 -4.09 0.54 -16.42
N LEU A 145 -4.11 1.39 -17.45
CA LEU A 145 -5.33 1.67 -18.22
C LEU A 145 -5.87 0.42 -18.93
N TYR A 146 -4.98 -0.42 -19.49
CA TYR A 146 -5.35 -1.69 -20.09
C TYR A 146 -6.07 -2.60 -19.09
N PHE A 147 -5.55 -2.73 -17.87
CA PHE A 147 -6.22 -3.55 -16.85
C PHE A 147 -7.54 -2.95 -16.38
N TYR A 148 -7.63 -1.61 -16.28
CA TYR A 148 -8.86 -0.91 -15.98
C TYR A 148 -9.95 -1.21 -17.02
N LEU A 149 -9.65 -0.96 -18.30
CA LEU A 149 -10.59 -1.20 -19.42
C LEU A 149 -10.89 -2.68 -19.61
N LYS A 150 -9.95 -3.58 -19.30
CA LYS A 150 -10.20 -5.02 -19.35
C LYS A 150 -11.24 -5.47 -18.32
N ALA A 151 -11.31 -4.80 -17.16
CA ALA A 151 -12.30 -5.08 -16.12
C ALA A 151 -13.69 -4.54 -16.47
N ASP A 152 -13.78 -3.41 -17.18
CA ASP A 152 -15.05 -2.79 -17.59
C ASP A 152 -15.31 -2.94 -19.10
N ARG A 153 -16.16 -3.91 -19.45
CA ARG A 153 -16.54 -4.19 -20.85
C ARG A 153 -17.26 -3.02 -21.53
N ARG A 154 -18.02 -2.22 -20.79
CA ARG A 154 -18.77 -1.09 -21.35
C ARG A 154 -17.80 0.02 -21.72
N LEU A 155 -16.97 0.44 -20.77
CA LEU A 155 -16.00 1.51 -20.97
C LEU A 155 -14.98 1.16 -22.05
N ARG A 156 -14.59 -0.11 -22.16
CA ARG A 156 -13.74 -0.60 -23.26
C ARG A 156 -14.35 -0.38 -24.64
N LYS A 157 -15.68 -0.53 -24.78
CA LYS A 157 -16.37 -0.24 -26.06
C LYS A 157 -16.42 1.26 -26.32
N GLU A 158 -16.70 2.06 -25.30
CA GLU A 158 -16.71 3.52 -25.39
C GLU A 158 -15.34 4.06 -25.80
N LYS A 159 -14.24 3.47 -25.30
CA LYS A 159 -12.86 3.86 -25.58
C LYS A 159 -12.15 2.93 -26.58
N ALA A 160 -12.84 2.52 -27.65
CA ALA A 160 -12.33 1.53 -28.61
C ALA A 160 -10.98 1.92 -29.26
N ALA A 161 -10.79 3.19 -29.62
CA ALA A 161 -9.55 3.67 -30.23
C ALA A 161 -8.34 3.59 -29.26
N VAL A 162 -8.55 3.99 -28.00
CA VAL A 162 -7.55 3.87 -26.94
C VAL A 162 -7.25 2.41 -26.67
N TRP A 163 -8.29 1.57 -26.59
CA TRP A 163 -8.13 0.12 -26.43
C TRP A 163 -7.28 -0.51 -27.54
N GLN A 164 -7.50 -0.14 -28.80
CA GLN A 164 -6.70 -0.62 -29.92
C GLN A 164 -5.23 -0.18 -29.80
N SER A 165 -4.98 1.06 -29.38
CA SER A 165 -3.62 1.58 -29.14
C SER A 165 -2.92 0.85 -27.98
N LEU A 166 -3.66 0.52 -26.92
CA LEU A 166 -3.12 -0.29 -25.82
C LEU A 166 -2.77 -1.70 -26.27
N GLN A 167 -3.58 -2.29 -27.16
CA GLN A 167 -3.30 -3.62 -27.70
C GLN A 167 -2.05 -3.64 -28.57
N SER A 168 -1.78 -2.60 -29.35
CA SER A 168 -0.58 -2.55 -30.20
C SER A 168 0.70 -2.36 -29.39
N CYS A 169 0.64 -1.66 -28.25
CA CYS A 169 1.80 -1.46 -27.38
C CYS A 169 1.99 -2.56 -26.32
N ARG A 170 1.00 -3.43 -26.14
CA ARG A 170 0.93 -4.43 -25.05
C ARG A 170 2.17 -5.31 -24.94
N ASP A 171 2.67 -5.78 -26.07
CA ASP A 171 3.76 -6.74 -26.13
C ASP A 171 5.13 -6.08 -25.93
N ALA A 172 5.19 -4.75 -26.00
CA ALA A 172 6.39 -3.96 -25.73
C ALA A 172 6.59 -3.61 -24.24
N TRP A 173 5.61 -3.88 -23.38
CA TRP A 173 5.72 -3.56 -21.95
C TRP A 173 6.65 -4.56 -21.22
N PRO A 174 7.63 -4.07 -20.43
CA PRO A 174 8.49 -4.93 -19.62
C PRO A 174 7.71 -5.79 -18.62
N LEU A 175 8.26 -6.96 -18.28
CA LEU A 175 7.62 -7.89 -17.35
C LEU A 175 7.43 -7.28 -15.95
N GLU A 176 8.31 -6.36 -15.56
CA GLU A 176 8.26 -5.64 -14.29
C GLU A 176 7.02 -4.76 -14.23
N VAL A 177 6.74 -4.01 -15.31
CA VAL A 177 5.55 -3.18 -15.45
C VAL A 177 4.29 -4.05 -15.42
N TRP A 178 4.31 -5.19 -16.12
CA TRP A 178 3.22 -6.16 -16.04
C TRP A 178 2.94 -6.65 -14.62
N ARG A 179 3.99 -6.97 -13.86
CA ARG A 179 3.87 -7.44 -12.46
C ARG A 179 3.35 -6.34 -11.54
N GLU A 180 3.76 -5.10 -11.77
CA GLU A 180 3.33 -3.92 -11.02
C GLU A 180 1.85 -3.60 -11.26
N CYS A 181 1.44 -3.49 -12.53
CA CYS A 181 0.11 -3.05 -12.92
C CYS A 181 -0.97 -4.14 -12.84
N ARG A 182 -0.58 -5.42 -12.80
CA ARG A 182 -1.55 -6.52 -12.77
C ARG A 182 -2.40 -6.42 -11.50
N PRO A 183 -3.74 -6.28 -11.61
CA PRO A 183 -4.62 -6.29 -10.47
C PRO A 183 -4.38 -7.59 -9.70
N ARG A 184 -3.86 -7.47 -8.49
CA ARG A 184 -3.81 -8.61 -7.59
C ARG A 184 -5.25 -8.97 -7.32
N ARG A 185 -5.64 -10.20 -7.68
CA ARG A 185 -6.86 -10.77 -7.11
C ARG A 185 -6.72 -10.57 -5.60
N PRO A 186 -7.63 -9.83 -4.93
CA PRO A 186 -7.67 -9.90 -3.48
C PRO A 186 -7.73 -11.39 -3.16
N ALA A 187 -6.84 -11.88 -2.29
CA ALA A 187 -6.80 -13.29 -1.92
C ALA A 187 -8.25 -13.73 -1.71
N GLY A 188 -8.72 -14.61 -2.59
CA GLY A 188 -10.14 -14.86 -2.76
C GLY A 188 -10.73 -15.13 -1.39
N HIS A 189 -11.77 -14.39 -1.03
CA HIS A 189 -12.45 -14.58 0.23
C HIS A 189 -12.96 -16.03 0.25
N SER A 190 -12.26 -16.90 0.97
CA SER A 190 -12.84 -18.16 1.39
C SER A 190 -14.16 -17.80 2.07
N LEU A 191 -15.27 -18.31 1.55
CA LEU A 191 -16.60 -18.13 2.13
C LEU A 191 -16.63 -18.53 3.62
N GLY A 192 -15.70 -19.39 4.06
CA GLY A 192 -15.49 -19.74 5.47
C GLY A 192 -14.83 -18.67 6.36
N SER A 193 -14.39 -17.53 5.84
CA SER A 193 -13.72 -16.48 6.65
C SER A 193 -14.65 -15.35 7.14
N ARG A 194 -15.90 -15.33 6.68
CA ARG A 194 -16.89 -14.29 7.03
C ARG A 194 -17.35 -14.36 8.50
N PRO A 195 -17.61 -15.54 9.08
CA PRO A 195 -18.02 -15.65 10.48
C PRO A 195 -16.92 -15.18 11.44
N GLY A 196 -15.67 -15.58 11.17
CA GLY A 196 -14.51 -15.18 11.98
C GLY A 196 -14.33 -13.67 12.03
N LYS A 197 -14.46 -12.96 10.89
CA LYS A 197 -14.38 -11.50 10.86
C LYS A 197 -15.49 -10.81 11.64
N TRP A 198 -16.72 -11.33 11.58
CA TRP A 198 -17.84 -10.78 12.33
C TRP A 198 -17.62 -10.94 13.84
N ILE A 199 -17.13 -12.10 14.26
CA ILE A 199 -16.76 -12.36 15.67
C ILE A 199 -15.63 -11.43 16.12
N VAL A 200 -14.59 -11.22 15.30
CA VAL A 200 -13.50 -10.27 15.60
C VAL A 200 -14.03 -8.84 15.73
N GLN A 201 -14.88 -8.39 14.81
CA GLN A 201 -15.44 -7.04 14.83
C GLN A 201 -16.38 -6.84 16.02
N PHE A 202 -17.24 -7.81 16.32
CA PHE A 202 -18.10 -7.80 17.50
C PHE A 202 -17.28 -7.77 18.79
N TYR A 203 -16.26 -8.63 18.89
CA TYR A 203 -15.35 -8.64 20.05
C TYR A 203 -14.64 -7.29 20.22
N ARG A 204 -14.08 -6.71 19.16
CA ARG A 204 -13.39 -5.41 19.23
C ARG A 204 -14.34 -4.24 19.54
N ALA A 205 -15.57 -4.27 19.04
CA ALA A 205 -16.53 -3.19 19.23
C ALA A 205 -17.26 -3.25 20.57
N GLN A 206 -17.57 -4.45 21.06
CA GLN A 206 -18.49 -4.63 22.20
C GLN A 206 -17.80 -5.20 23.45
N ILE A 207 -16.76 -6.03 23.27
CA ILE A 207 -16.16 -6.79 24.38
C ILE A 207 -14.84 -6.17 24.83
N ALA A 208 -13.97 -5.78 23.89
CA ALA A 208 -12.66 -5.20 24.19
C ALA A 208 -12.71 -3.93 25.09
N PRO A 209 -13.68 -3.01 24.94
CA PRO A 209 -13.80 -1.85 25.83
C PRO A 209 -14.16 -2.22 27.28
N ALA A 210 -14.87 -3.34 27.49
CA ALA A 210 -15.33 -3.77 28.81
C ALA A 210 -14.28 -4.59 29.58
N ILE A 211 -13.39 -5.29 28.88
CA ILE A 211 -12.40 -6.19 29.51
C ILE A 211 -11.06 -5.48 29.77
N GLY A 212 -10.73 -4.42 29.02
CA GLY A 212 -9.43 -3.75 29.13
C GLY A 212 -8.27 -4.62 28.65
N ALA A 213 -7.06 -4.05 28.56
CA ALA A 213 -5.86 -4.71 28.03
C ALA A 213 -5.27 -5.74 29.01
N ARG A 214 -6.04 -6.77 29.38
CA ARG A 214 -5.68 -7.81 30.36
C ARG A 214 -4.89 -9.00 29.78
N CYS A 215 -4.61 -9.00 28.48
CA CYS A 215 -3.87 -10.10 27.88
C CYS A 215 -2.37 -9.88 28.09
N ASP A 216 -1.77 -10.77 28.86
CA ASP A 216 -0.33 -10.81 29.14
C ASP A 216 0.46 -11.52 28.03
N LEU A 217 -0.20 -11.87 26.92
CA LEU A 217 0.38 -12.60 25.81
C LEU A 217 0.55 -11.73 24.54
N GLU A 218 1.58 -12.03 23.76
CA GLU A 218 1.88 -11.38 22.48
C GLU A 218 1.90 -12.42 21.34
N PRO A 219 1.12 -12.26 20.25
CA PRO A 219 0.22 -11.13 19.94
C PRO A 219 -1.02 -11.10 20.85
N SER A 220 -1.70 -9.95 20.97
CA SER A 220 -2.96 -9.86 21.73
C SER A 220 -4.02 -10.86 21.23
N CYS A 221 -4.96 -11.30 22.07
CA CYS A 221 -6.00 -12.27 21.67
C CYS A 221 -6.70 -11.87 20.36
N SER A 222 -7.05 -10.59 20.20
CA SER A 222 -7.72 -10.14 18.98
C SER A 222 -6.83 -10.28 17.73
N GLU A 223 -5.53 -10.08 17.87
CA GLU A 223 -4.57 -10.18 16.78
C GLU A 223 -4.24 -11.64 16.48
N TYR A 224 -4.12 -12.49 17.51
CA TYR A 224 -4.00 -13.94 17.35
C TYR A 224 -5.21 -14.53 16.60
N PHE A 225 -6.44 -14.17 16.99
CA PHE A 225 -7.63 -14.66 16.29
C PHE A 225 -7.67 -14.23 14.83
N GLN A 226 -7.20 -13.00 14.52
CA GLN A 226 -7.05 -12.54 13.15
C GLN A 226 -6.02 -13.36 12.38
N GLN A 227 -4.85 -13.61 12.96
CA GLN A 227 -3.82 -14.43 12.35
C GLN A 227 -4.31 -15.86 12.10
N ALA A 228 -4.93 -16.49 13.10
CA ALA A 228 -5.48 -17.83 13.02
C ALA A 228 -6.62 -17.95 11.99
N SER A 229 -7.53 -16.96 11.96
CA SER A 229 -8.61 -16.92 10.97
C SER A 229 -8.10 -16.69 9.54
N ARG A 230 -7.02 -15.91 9.37
CA ARG A 230 -6.38 -15.69 8.07
C ARG A 230 -5.67 -16.94 7.57
N ALA A 231 -4.98 -17.64 8.46
CA ALA A 231 -4.22 -18.84 8.12
C ALA A 231 -5.15 -20.06 7.89
N HIS A 232 -6.16 -20.25 8.74
CA HIS A 232 -6.90 -21.52 8.84
C HIS A 232 -8.43 -21.37 8.75
N GLY A 233 -8.95 -20.18 8.43
CA GLY A 233 -10.39 -19.95 8.25
C GLY A 233 -11.18 -20.22 9.53
N LEU A 234 -12.21 -21.08 9.47
CA LEU A 234 -13.05 -21.42 10.62
C LEU A 234 -12.27 -22.15 11.74
N LEU A 235 -11.15 -22.80 11.41
CA LEU A 235 -10.28 -23.42 12.42
C LEU A 235 -9.60 -22.39 13.33
N GLY A 236 -9.66 -21.10 12.98
CA GLY A 236 -9.27 -20.04 13.91
C GLY A 236 -10.08 -20.02 15.21
N ILE A 237 -11.32 -20.51 15.20
CA ILE A 237 -12.20 -20.56 16.39
C ILE A 237 -11.67 -21.56 17.43
N PRO A 238 -11.46 -22.86 17.10
CA PRO A 238 -10.89 -23.81 18.04
C PRO A 238 -9.45 -23.45 18.44
N LEU A 239 -8.64 -22.86 17.55
CA LEU A 239 -7.28 -22.38 17.90
C LEU A 239 -7.30 -21.25 18.94
N MET A 240 -8.29 -20.36 18.88
CA MET A 240 -8.49 -19.33 19.89
C MET A 240 -9.02 -19.92 21.21
N ALA A 241 -9.96 -20.86 21.14
CA ALA A 241 -10.49 -21.52 22.33
C ALA A 241 -9.39 -22.29 23.09
N ASP A 242 -8.54 -23.02 22.37
CA ASP A 242 -7.37 -23.70 22.92
C ASP A 242 -6.40 -22.72 23.59
N ARG A 243 -6.11 -21.59 22.93
CA ARG A 243 -5.28 -20.53 23.52
C ARG A 243 -5.86 -19.97 24.83
N PHE A 244 -7.17 -19.76 24.93
CA PHE A 244 -7.78 -19.29 26.18
C PHE A 244 -7.62 -20.29 27.33
N VAL A 245 -7.68 -21.60 27.05
CA VAL A 245 -7.45 -22.63 28.07
C VAL A 245 -5.99 -22.67 28.51
N ARG A 246 -5.06 -22.37 27.58
CA ARG A 246 -3.61 -22.43 27.84
C ARG A 246 -3.05 -21.14 28.45
N GLU A 247 -3.69 -19.99 28.25
CA GLU A 247 -3.16 -18.68 28.70
C GLU A 247 -2.62 -18.68 30.15
N PRO A 248 -3.32 -19.26 31.15
CA PRO A 248 -2.80 -19.30 32.52
C PRO A 248 -1.47 -20.06 32.67
N SER A 249 -1.26 -21.15 31.92
CA SER A 249 -0.03 -21.93 32.02
C SER A 249 1.15 -21.26 31.33
N VAL A 250 0.92 -20.57 30.20
CA VAL A 250 1.96 -19.79 29.50
C VAL A 250 2.41 -18.61 30.35
N VAL A 251 1.47 -17.87 30.94
CA VAL A 251 1.77 -16.73 31.82
C VAL A 251 2.46 -17.19 33.10
N ALA A 252 2.06 -18.33 33.66
CA ALA A 252 2.72 -18.90 34.85
C ALA A 252 4.15 -19.38 34.56
N ALA A 253 4.38 -19.96 33.38
CA ALA A 253 5.69 -20.45 32.95
C ALA A 253 6.67 -19.29 32.66
N LYS A 254 6.15 -18.11 32.27
CA LYS A 254 6.93 -16.93 31.92
C LYS A 254 7.95 -17.16 30.80
N GLU A 255 7.64 -18.12 29.92
CA GLU A 255 8.51 -18.49 28.82
C GLU A 255 8.41 -17.45 27.70
N LYS A 256 9.55 -17.05 27.12
CA LYS A 256 9.66 -16.08 26.01
C LYS A 256 9.07 -14.68 26.32
N PRO A 257 9.65 -13.93 27.27
CA PRO A 257 9.23 -12.54 27.52
C PRO A 257 9.52 -11.63 26.31
N VAL A 258 8.57 -10.76 26.01
CA VAL A 258 8.59 -9.75 24.95
C VAL A 258 8.38 -8.39 25.60
N GLU A 259 9.37 -7.51 25.45
CA GLU A 259 9.29 -6.14 25.92
C GLU A 259 8.41 -5.31 24.98
N MET A 260 7.34 -4.72 25.53
CA MET A 260 6.43 -3.88 24.78
C MET A 260 6.96 -2.44 24.70
N PRO A 261 6.63 -1.68 23.65
CA PRO A 261 7.03 -0.26 23.52
C PRO A 261 6.60 0.65 24.68
N GLY A 262 5.62 0.23 25.49
CA GLY A 262 5.16 0.94 26.69
C GLY A 262 5.83 0.49 28.00
N GLY A 263 6.89 -0.32 27.96
CA GLY A 263 7.63 -0.78 29.14
C GLY A 263 7.03 -1.99 29.89
N GLY A 264 5.90 -2.52 29.43
CA GLY A 264 5.31 -3.77 29.95
C GLY A 264 5.95 -5.02 29.34
N ILE A 265 5.94 -6.14 30.07
CA ILE A 265 6.40 -7.44 29.58
C ILE A 265 5.18 -8.29 29.22
N ARG A 266 5.18 -8.88 28.02
CA ARG A 266 4.23 -9.92 27.60
C ARG A 266 4.96 -11.22 27.29
N TYR A 267 4.24 -12.33 27.17
CA TYR A 267 4.82 -13.64 26.83
C TYR A 267 4.42 -14.05 25.41
N ALA A 268 5.40 -14.48 24.61
CA ALA A 268 5.17 -14.82 23.21
C ALA A 268 4.35 -16.11 23.08
N ASP A 269 3.21 -16.02 22.40
CA ASP A 269 2.32 -17.15 22.09
C ASP A 269 1.78 -17.03 20.65
N PRO A 270 2.65 -17.14 19.61
CA PRO A 270 2.25 -16.94 18.22
C PRO A 270 1.47 -18.14 17.65
N VAL A 271 0.62 -17.89 16.64
CA VAL A 271 -0.15 -18.96 15.96
C VAL A 271 0.76 -20.05 15.37
N SER A 272 1.98 -19.69 14.96
CA SER A 272 2.96 -20.62 14.39
C SER A 272 3.37 -21.74 15.33
N ASP A 273 3.26 -21.54 16.64
CA ASP A 273 3.61 -22.56 17.63
C ASP A 273 2.52 -23.63 17.74
N HIS A 274 1.31 -23.36 17.22
CA HIS A 274 0.11 -24.16 17.43
C HIS A 274 -0.53 -24.69 16.15
N ASP A 275 0.03 -24.36 14.98
CA ASP A 275 -0.54 -24.74 13.69
C ASP A 275 0.26 -25.82 12.94
N PHE A 276 1.29 -26.39 13.58
CA PHE A 276 2.16 -27.39 12.96
C PHE A 276 1.41 -28.66 12.55
N TRP A 277 0.40 -29.09 13.32
CA TRP A 277 -0.42 -30.27 13.03
C TRP A 277 -1.45 -30.04 11.90
N LEU A 278 -1.72 -28.78 11.53
CA LEU A 278 -2.61 -28.42 10.42
C LEU A 278 -1.90 -28.40 9.07
N LYS A 279 -0.57 -28.31 9.05
CA LYS A 279 0.22 -28.20 7.82
C LYS A 279 0.46 -29.53 7.11
N GLY A 280 0.01 -30.65 7.70
CA GLY A 280 0.48 -31.98 7.31
C GLY A 280 1.95 -32.12 7.65
N THR A 281 2.32 -33.11 8.44
CA THR A 281 3.73 -33.44 8.71
C THR A 281 4.51 -33.64 7.39
N PRO A 282 5.85 -33.41 7.40
CA PRO A 282 6.69 -33.54 6.20
C PRO A 282 6.53 -34.87 5.46
#